data_AF-A0A3B8Q905-F1
#
_entry.id   AF-A0A3B8Q905-F1
#
_cell.length_a   1.000
_cell.length_b   1.000
_cell.length_c   1.000
_cell.angle_alpha   90.00
_cell.angle_beta   90.00
_cell.angle_gamma   90.00
#
_symmetry.space_group_name_H-M   'P 1'
#
loop_
_entity.id
_entity.type
_entity.pdbx_description
1 polymer ?
#
loop_
_entity_poly.entity_id
_entity_poly.type
_entity_poly.pdbx_seq_one_letter_code
_entity_poly.pdbx_strand_id
1 'polypeptide(L)'
;MQVDGLVESTATWEPVLPWLIILLPLLGFFVNGTLALSAARKSADAVRAGGEFDFFENGLPRTHSLPTWVGPGVVFLAFLLTLVNFIGMLGADLHEPWIRSYWQWISTGELQVGAAIQLDQLSMIMMMIITGVGALIHVFSVGYMRDDPGYPRYFAYLNLFVFFMLVLVMGANYPVMFIGWEGVGLCSYLLIGFWFSDEANASAGKKAFIVNRIGDLGFLLAIFLLYVHFQRVDFAGVFVDTESVFEYGGTVVTIVTLFFLLAATGKSAQIPLHIWLPDAMAGPTPVSALIHAATMVTAGVYLVARSSVLFALAPLSSAVVAGGGGGGGGAPGGGGGG
;
A
#
# COMPACT_ATOMS: atom_id res chain seq x y z
N MET A 1 46.79 -20.98 -28.50
CA MET A 1 46.63 -20.79 -27.04
C MET A 1 45.71 -19.60 -26.87
N GLN A 2 44.40 -19.87 -26.90
CA GLN A 2 43.35 -18.85 -26.92
C GLN A 2 42.70 -18.90 -25.54
N VAL A 3 42.69 -17.75 -24.87
CA VAL A 3 42.32 -17.59 -23.48
C VAL A 3 40.81 -17.81 -23.36
N ASP A 4 40.41 -18.82 -22.59
CA ASP A 4 39.03 -19.03 -22.17
C ASP A 4 38.59 -17.85 -21.30
N GLY A 5 37.88 -16.90 -21.92
CA GLY A 5 37.09 -15.91 -21.21
C GLY A 5 35.87 -16.59 -20.62
N LEU A 6 36.00 -17.07 -19.38
CA LEU A 6 34.86 -17.28 -18.50
C LEU A 6 34.21 -15.90 -18.28
N VAL A 7 33.26 -15.56 -19.13
CA VAL A 7 32.23 -14.57 -18.77
C VAL A 7 31.48 -15.22 -17.62
N GLU A 8 31.82 -14.84 -16.40
CA GLU A 8 31.00 -15.11 -15.22
C GLU A 8 29.57 -14.72 -15.60
N SER A 9 28.69 -15.72 -15.61
CA SER A 9 27.25 -15.55 -15.70
C SER A 9 26.84 -14.52 -14.64
N THR A 10 26.64 -13.27 -15.04
CA THR A 10 26.00 -12.24 -14.22
C THR A 10 24.67 -12.83 -13.77
N ALA A 11 24.60 -13.30 -12.53
CA ALA A 11 23.43 -13.99 -12.02
C ALA A 11 22.25 -13.01 -12.05
N THR A 12 21.43 -13.12 -13.09
CA THR A 12 20.15 -12.44 -13.18
C THR A 12 19.29 -12.99 -12.05
N TRP A 13 19.06 -12.19 -11.02
CA TRP A 13 18.25 -12.60 -9.89
C TRP A 13 16.82 -12.90 -10.36
N GLU A 14 16.40 -14.14 -10.21
CA GLU A 14 15.02 -14.54 -10.42
C GLU A 14 14.31 -14.71 -9.07
N PRO A 15 13.24 -13.94 -8.82
CA PRO A 15 12.50 -14.05 -7.58
C PRO A 15 11.73 -15.37 -7.50
N VAL A 16 11.79 -15.99 -6.33
CA VAL A 16 11.07 -17.22 -5.98
C VAL A 16 9.62 -16.89 -5.67
N LEU A 17 8.70 -17.38 -6.52
CA LEU A 17 7.25 -17.33 -6.33
C LEU A 17 6.69 -15.94 -5.92
N PRO A 18 7.03 -14.85 -6.62
CA PRO A 18 6.65 -13.49 -6.20
C PRO A 18 5.14 -13.27 -6.19
N TRP A 19 4.38 -13.92 -7.10
CA TRP A 19 2.92 -13.86 -7.10
C TRP A 19 2.29 -14.43 -5.81
N LEU A 20 2.93 -15.44 -5.20
CA LEU A 20 2.41 -16.09 -4.01
C LEU A 20 2.45 -15.17 -2.79
N ILE A 21 3.42 -14.24 -2.74
CA ILE A 21 3.52 -13.22 -1.68
C ILE A 21 2.25 -12.38 -1.61
N ILE A 22 1.68 -12.00 -2.77
CA ILE A 22 0.43 -11.25 -2.86
C ILE A 22 -0.78 -12.16 -2.54
N LEU A 23 -0.80 -13.39 -3.07
CA LEU A 23 -1.96 -14.26 -2.93
C LEU A 23 -2.17 -14.80 -1.51
N LEU A 24 -1.12 -14.93 -0.71
CA LEU A 24 -1.21 -15.45 0.66
C LEU A 24 -2.13 -14.60 1.55
N PRO A 25 -1.93 -13.27 1.71
CA PRO A 25 -2.89 -12.42 2.41
C PRO A 25 -4.28 -12.43 1.79
N LEU A 26 -4.40 -12.50 0.46
CA LEU A 26 -5.71 -12.59 -0.20
C LEU A 26 -6.46 -13.88 0.18
N LEU A 27 -5.75 -15.00 0.27
CA LEU A 27 -6.32 -16.27 0.73
C LEU A 27 -6.76 -16.16 2.20
N GLY A 28 -5.97 -15.52 3.06
CA GLY A 28 -6.38 -15.22 4.44
C GLY A 28 -7.66 -14.41 4.51
N PHE A 29 -7.80 -13.38 3.66
CA PHE A 29 -9.03 -12.60 3.54
C PHE A 29 -10.24 -13.46 3.17
N PHE A 30 -10.14 -14.33 2.15
CA PHE A 30 -11.27 -15.18 1.75
C PHE A 30 -11.66 -16.19 2.84
N VAL A 31 -10.68 -16.85 3.46
CA VAL A 31 -10.94 -17.81 4.54
C VAL A 31 -11.60 -17.12 5.74
N ASN A 32 -11.01 -16.04 6.23
CA ASN A 32 -11.54 -15.29 7.38
C ASN A 32 -12.87 -14.60 7.05
N GLY A 33 -13.04 -14.11 5.82
CA GLY A 33 -14.27 -13.48 5.33
C GLY A 33 -15.43 -14.45 5.21
N THR A 34 -15.21 -15.67 4.72
CA THR A 34 -16.25 -16.70 4.68
C THR A 34 -16.72 -17.10 6.08
N LEU A 35 -15.79 -17.21 7.04
CA LEU A 35 -16.11 -17.44 8.45
C LEU A 35 -16.90 -16.28 9.05
N ALA A 36 -16.51 -15.04 8.76
CA ALA A 36 -17.23 -13.84 9.20
C ALA A 36 -18.67 -13.80 8.67
N LEU A 37 -18.87 -14.08 7.37
CA LEU A 37 -20.20 -14.12 6.75
C LEU A 37 -21.04 -15.27 7.29
N SER A 38 -20.45 -16.44 7.55
CA SER A 38 -21.14 -17.57 8.17
C SER A 38 -21.63 -17.23 9.59
N ALA A 39 -20.77 -16.62 10.40
CA ALA A 39 -21.11 -16.17 11.74
C ALA A 39 -22.21 -15.09 11.71
N ALA A 40 -22.12 -14.12 10.81
CA ALA A 40 -23.14 -13.08 10.64
C ALA A 40 -24.50 -13.65 10.21
N ARG A 41 -24.53 -14.64 9.31
CA ARG A 41 -25.78 -15.33 8.91
C ARG A 41 -26.42 -16.06 10.09
N LYS A 42 -25.64 -16.83 10.85
CA LYS A 42 -26.13 -17.52 12.06
C LYS A 42 -26.69 -16.55 13.09
N SER A 43 -26.02 -15.40 13.27
CA SER A 43 -26.51 -14.33 14.14
C SER A 43 -27.84 -13.74 13.65
N ALA A 44 -27.96 -13.44 12.35
CA ALA A 44 -29.20 -12.93 11.77
C ALA A 44 -30.36 -13.93 11.89
N ASP A 45 -30.10 -15.22 11.69
CA ASP A 45 -31.11 -16.27 11.81
C ASP A 45 -31.55 -16.48 13.26
N ALA A 46 -30.64 -16.39 14.23
CA ALA A 46 -30.99 -16.41 15.66
C ALA A 46 -31.89 -15.23 16.05
N VAL A 47 -31.55 -14.01 15.60
CA VAL A 47 -32.36 -12.81 15.85
C VAL A 47 -33.75 -12.93 15.21
N ARG A 48 -33.85 -13.47 13.99
CA ARG A 48 -35.14 -13.75 13.33
C ARG A 48 -35.98 -14.79 14.08
N ALA A 49 -35.34 -15.74 14.74
CA ALA A 49 -36.00 -16.73 15.58
C ALA A 49 -36.35 -16.20 16.99
N GLY A 50 -36.09 -14.92 17.29
CA GLY A 50 -36.37 -14.29 18.58
C GLY A 50 -35.34 -14.59 19.68
N GLY A 51 -34.15 -15.07 19.31
CA GLY A 51 -33.03 -15.31 20.23
C GLY A 51 -31.80 -14.47 19.91
N GLU A 52 -30.74 -14.65 20.70
CA GLU A 52 -29.42 -14.07 20.44
C GLU A 52 -28.41 -15.17 20.10
N PHE A 53 -27.49 -14.87 19.18
CA PHE A 53 -26.42 -15.81 18.86
C PHE A 53 -25.27 -15.62 19.83
N ASP A 54 -25.05 -16.63 20.66
CA ASP A 54 -23.92 -16.67 21.57
C ASP A 54 -22.63 -16.97 20.79
N PHE A 55 -21.79 -15.94 20.67
CA PHE A 55 -20.46 -16.02 20.07
C PHE A 55 -19.45 -16.77 20.98
N PHE A 56 -19.78 -16.97 22.26
CA PHE A 56 -18.91 -17.52 23.29
C PHE A 56 -19.56 -18.71 24.03
N GLU A 57 -19.41 -19.92 23.50
CA GLU A 57 -19.90 -21.11 24.19
C GLU A 57 -19.02 -21.47 25.39
N ASN A 58 -19.61 -21.51 26.59
CA ASN A 58 -18.90 -21.76 27.85
C ASN A 58 -17.72 -20.78 28.09
N GLY A 59 -17.84 -19.53 27.60
CA GLY A 59 -16.79 -18.51 27.69
C GLY A 59 -15.63 -18.69 26.71
N LEU A 60 -15.71 -19.68 25.79
CA LEU A 60 -14.73 -19.87 24.72
C LEU A 60 -15.28 -19.37 23.38
N PRO A 61 -14.51 -18.59 22.62
CA PRO A 61 -14.98 -18.07 21.34
C PRO A 61 -15.11 -19.18 20.29
N ARG A 62 -16.31 -19.32 19.71
CA ARG A 62 -16.60 -20.36 18.70
C ARG A 62 -15.92 -20.12 17.36
N THR A 63 -15.62 -18.87 17.03
CA THR A 63 -15.19 -18.45 15.69
C THR A 63 -13.70 -18.08 15.61
N HIS A 64 -12.98 -18.04 16.74
CA HIS A 64 -11.63 -17.45 16.79
C HIS A 64 -10.52 -18.44 16.40
N SER A 65 -10.74 -19.75 16.57
CA SER A 65 -9.70 -20.76 16.38
C SER A 65 -9.02 -20.72 15.00
N LEU A 66 -9.80 -20.72 13.91
CA LEU A 66 -9.25 -20.67 12.55
C LEU A 66 -8.59 -19.32 12.22
N PRO A 67 -9.23 -18.15 12.44
CA PRO A 67 -8.61 -16.86 12.16
C PRO A 67 -7.34 -16.59 12.95
N THR A 68 -7.21 -17.13 14.18
CA THR A 68 -6.00 -17.02 15.00
C THR A 68 -4.77 -17.60 14.30
N TRP A 69 -4.92 -18.69 13.54
CA TRP A 69 -3.82 -19.31 12.82
C TRP A 69 -3.69 -18.79 11.39
N VAL A 70 -4.81 -18.70 10.67
CA VAL A 70 -4.81 -18.31 9.25
C VAL A 70 -4.40 -16.86 9.09
N GLY A 71 -4.93 -15.95 9.92
CA GLY A 71 -4.68 -14.52 9.81
C GLY A 71 -3.18 -14.17 9.86
N PRO A 72 -2.47 -14.49 10.96
CA PRO A 72 -1.03 -14.27 11.06
C PRO A 72 -0.21 -15.21 10.17
N GLY A 73 -0.64 -16.47 10.03
CA GLY A 73 0.12 -17.50 9.31
C GLY A 73 0.39 -17.17 7.85
N VAL A 74 -0.61 -16.65 7.13
CA VAL A 74 -0.43 -16.28 5.71
C VAL A 74 0.52 -15.09 5.53
N VAL A 75 0.49 -14.11 6.45
CA VAL A 75 1.37 -12.94 6.39
C VAL A 75 2.79 -13.32 6.79
N PHE A 76 2.96 -14.22 7.76
CA PHE A 76 4.26 -14.75 8.13
C PHE A 76 4.88 -15.57 6.99
N LEU A 77 4.11 -16.40 6.29
CA LEU A 77 4.58 -17.11 5.09
C LEU A 77 4.98 -16.12 3.97
N ALA A 78 4.19 -15.07 3.76
CA ALA A 78 4.53 -14.00 2.82
C ALA A 78 5.84 -13.28 3.21
N PHE A 79 6.08 -13.06 4.50
CA PHE A 79 7.34 -12.52 5.01
C PHE A 79 8.52 -13.45 4.74
N LEU A 80 8.39 -14.76 5.00
CA LEU A 80 9.47 -15.72 4.71
C LEU A 80 9.83 -15.75 3.22
N LEU A 81 8.83 -15.76 2.33
CA LEU A 81 9.07 -15.68 0.90
C LEU A 81 9.73 -14.35 0.51
N THR A 82 9.28 -13.24 1.09
CA THR A 82 9.90 -11.92 0.86
C THR A 82 11.35 -11.89 1.34
N LEU A 83 11.64 -12.48 2.51
CA LEU A 83 12.98 -12.56 3.08
C LEU A 83 13.93 -13.39 2.21
N VAL A 84 13.48 -14.55 1.70
CA VAL A 84 14.25 -15.37 0.76
C VAL A 84 14.57 -14.58 -0.51
N ASN A 85 13.58 -13.89 -1.07
CA ASN A 85 13.77 -13.04 -2.24
C ASN A 85 14.73 -11.88 -1.94
N PHE A 86 14.63 -11.25 -0.77
CA PHE A 86 15.52 -10.14 -0.36
C PHE A 86 16.97 -10.61 -0.19
N ILE A 87 17.20 -11.76 0.45
CA ILE A 87 18.54 -12.33 0.59
C ILE A 87 19.11 -12.71 -0.78
N GLY A 88 18.31 -13.31 -1.66
CA GLY A 88 18.72 -13.61 -3.03
C GLY A 88 19.07 -12.36 -3.84
N MET A 89 18.40 -11.24 -3.55
CA MET A 89 18.64 -9.95 -4.20
C MET A 89 19.96 -9.30 -3.75
N LEU A 90 20.37 -9.44 -2.49
CA LEU A 90 21.58 -8.81 -1.94
C LEU A 90 22.88 -9.24 -2.65
N GLY A 91 22.90 -10.43 -3.25
CA GLY A 91 24.04 -10.95 -3.99
C GLY A 91 23.98 -10.69 -5.50
N ALA A 92 22.99 -9.94 -5.98
CA ALA A 92 22.77 -9.72 -7.41
C ALA A 92 22.94 -8.25 -7.82
N ASP A 93 23.63 -8.03 -8.93
CA ASP A 93 23.79 -6.71 -9.53
C ASP A 93 22.54 -6.29 -10.32
N LEU A 94 21.54 -5.78 -9.59
CA LEU A 94 20.29 -5.27 -10.18
C LEU A 94 20.49 -3.86 -10.76
N HIS A 95 20.94 -3.81 -12.01
CA HIS A 95 20.96 -2.59 -12.82
C HIS A 95 19.57 -2.26 -13.39
N GLU A 96 18.74 -3.27 -13.63
CA GLU A 96 17.37 -3.14 -14.13
C GLU A 96 16.38 -3.82 -13.17
N PRO A 97 15.16 -3.28 -13.05
CA PRO A 97 14.13 -3.91 -12.24
C PRO A 97 13.66 -5.23 -12.87
N TRP A 98 13.38 -6.24 -12.04
CA TRP A 98 12.74 -7.45 -12.52
C TRP A 98 11.25 -7.18 -12.75
N ILE A 99 10.78 -7.29 -14.00
CA ILE A 99 9.38 -7.05 -14.37
C ILE A 99 8.79 -8.32 -14.96
N ARG A 100 7.61 -8.71 -14.46
CA ARG A 100 6.84 -9.83 -15.01
C ARG A 100 5.40 -9.42 -15.26
N SER A 101 5.01 -9.44 -16.53
CA SER A 101 3.62 -9.29 -16.95
C SER A 101 2.90 -10.63 -16.88
N TYR A 102 1.69 -10.65 -16.32
CA TYR A 102 0.86 -11.85 -16.25
C TYR A 102 -0.22 -11.88 -17.33
N TRP A 103 -0.95 -10.77 -17.48
CA TRP A 103 -1.94 -10.60 -18.55
C TRP A 103 -2.09 -9.13 -18.92
N GLN A 104 -2.68 -8.87 -20.08
CA GLN A 104 -3.03 -7.51 -20.50
C GLN A 104 -4.32 -7.10 -19.80
N TRP A 105 -4.27 -6.05 -18.97
CA TRP A 105 -5.44 -5.59 -18.21
C TRP A 105 -6.29 -4.62 -19.02
N ILE A 106 -5.68 -3.60 -19.62
CA ILE A 106 -6.36 -2.62 -20.47
C ILE A 106 -5.64 -2.60 -21.82
N SER A 107 -6.40 -2.82 -22.89
CA SER A 107 -5.91 -2.69 -24.27
C SER A 107 -6.92 -1.84 -25.04
N THR A 108 -6.63 -0.57 -25.25
CA THR A 108 -7.51 0.34 -26.00
C THR A 108 -6.67 1.34 -26.78
N GLY A 109 -6.65 1.19 -28.11
CA GLY A 109 -5.80 2.00 -28.98
C GLY A 109 -4.32 1.86 -28.60
N GLU A 110 -3.68 3.00 -28.32
CA GLU A 110 -2.28 3.06 -27.88
C GLU A 110 -2.11 2.79 -26.38
N LEU A 111 -3.18 2.90 -25.58
CA LEU A 111 -3.12 2.60 -24.14
C LEU A 111 -3.02 1.09 -23.92
N GLN A 112 -1.84 0.66 -23.50
CA GLN A 112 -1.54 -0.71 -23.10
C GLN A 112 -1.13 -0.72 -21.62
N VAL A 113 -2.00 -1.27 -20.77
CA VAL A 113 -1.72 -1.47 -19.34
C VAL A 113 -1.70 -2.96 -19.03
N GLY A 114 -0.52 -3.49 -18.71
CA GLY A 114 -0.36 -4.86 -18.23
C GLY A 114 -0.66 -4.99 -16.75
N ALA A 115 -1.30 -6.09 -16.35
CA ALA A 115 -1.24 -6.56 -14.97
C ALA A 115 0.13 -7.19 -14.74
N ALA A 116 1.08 -6.34 -14.36
CA ALA A 116 2.48 -6.68 -14.21
C ALA A 116 2.99 -6.30 -12.83
N ILE A 117 3.92 -7.12 -12.33
CA ILE A 117 4.64 -6.83 -11.10
C ILE A 117 6.08 -6.42 -11.40
N GLN A 118 6.60 -5.50 -10.60
CA GLN A 118 7.96 -5.00 -10.63
C GLN A 118 8.62 -5.20 -9.27
N LEU A 119 9.78 -5.86 -9.27
CA LEU A 119 10.63 -6.06 -8.11
C LEU A 119 12.00 -5.44 -8.35
N ASP A 120 12.34 -4.51 -7.46
CA ASP A 120 13.63 -3.84 -7.37
C ASP A 120 13.93 -3.56 -5.90
N GLN A 121 15.06 -2.90 -5.63
CA GLN A 121 15.53 -2.64 -4.27
C GLN A 121 14.48 -1.88 -3.44
N LEU A 122 13.79 -0.90 -4.03
CA LEU A 122 12.78 -0.12 -3.33
C LEU A 122 11.53 -0.96 -3.03
N SER A 123 11.03 -1.75 -3.98
CA SER A 123 9.89 -2.65 -3.75
C SER A 123 10.23 -3.68 -2.67
N MET A 124 11.43 -4.24 -2.70
CA MET A 124 11.86 -5.29 -1.78
C MET A 124 12.00 -4.79 -0.34
N ILE A 125 12.56 -3.60 -0.12
CA ILE A 125 12.60 -2.96 1.21
C ILE A 125 11.17 -2.74 1.72
N MET A 126 10.29 -2.21 0.88
CA MET A 126 8.90 -1.97 1.28
C MET A 126 8.16 -3.26 1.60
N MET A 127 8.32 -4.32 0.78
CA MET A 127 7.71 -5.63 1.05
C MET A 127 8.20 -6.22 2.37
N MET A 128 9.48 -6.08 2.70
CA MET A 128 10.05 -6.53 3.98
C MET A 128 9.38 -5.81 5.17
N ILE A 129 9.18 -4.49 5.07
CA ILE A 129 8.48 -3.71 6.10
C ILE A 129 7.02 -4.15 6.21
N ILE A 130 6.30 -4.21 5.08
CA ILE A 130 4.87 -4.52 5.04
C ILE A 130 4.58 -5.91 5.61
N THR A 131 5.33 -6.93 5.17
CA THR A 131 5.12 -8.32 5.60
C THR A 131 5.71 -8.60 6.98
N GLY A 132 6.87 -8.02 7.31
CA GLY A 132 7.54 -8.20 8.60
C GLY A 132 6.79 -7.52 9.74
N VAL A 133 6.61 -6.21 9.67
CA VAL A 133 5.84 -5.45 10.68
C VAL A 133 4.38 -5.90 10.65
N GLY A 134 3.82 -6.17 9.47
CA GLY A 134 2.49 -6.74 9.32
C GLY A 134 2.32 -8.05 10.09
N ALA A 135 3.25 -9.00 9.98
CA ALA A 135 3.19 -10.26 10.72
C ALA A 135 3.21 -10.04 12.24
N LEU A 136 4.07 -9.16 12.75
CA LEU A 136 4.12 -8.81 14.18
C LEU A 136 2.79 -8.22 14.68
N ILE A 137 2.19 -7.33 13.88
CA ILE A 137 0.88 -6.75 14.20
C ILE A 137 -0.20 -7.82 14.21
N HIS A 138 -0.20 -8.76 13.25
CA HIS A 138 -1.18 -9.85 13.23
C HIS A 138 -1.07 -10.74 14.48
N VAL A 139 0.16 -11.06 14.93
CA VAL A 139 0.39 -11.80 16.17
C VAL A 139 -0.11 -11.02 17.39
N PHE A 140 0.19 -9.72 17.47
CA PHE A 140 -0.30 -8.86 18.55
C PHE A 140 -1.84 -8.80 18.58
N SER A 141 -2.47 -8.71 17.41
CA SER A 141 -3.93 -8.69 17.28
C SER A 141 -4.62 -9.95 17.80
N VAL A 142 -3.94 -11.11 17.81
CA VAL A 142 -4.52 -12.35 18.36
C VAL A 142 -4.86 -12.18 19.84
N GLY A 143 -3.97 -11.56 20.61
CA GLY A 143 -4.18 -11.28 22.02
C GLY A 143 -5.14 -10.11 22.24
N TYR A 144 -4.97 -9.03 21.49
CA TYR A 144 -5.77 -7.80 21.66
C TYR A 144 -7.26 -8.01 21.36
N MET A 145 -7.60 -8.74 20.30
CA MET A 145 -9.00 -8.92 19.86
C MET A 145 -9.66 -10.16 20.48
N ARG A 146 -9.02 -10.85 21.42
CA ARG A 146 -9.43 -12.18 21.90
C ARG A 146 -10.90 -12.27 22.32
N ASP A 147 -11.42 -11.20 22.91
CA ASP A 147 -12.76 -11.13 23.48
C ASP A 147 -13.76 -10.37 22.59
N ASP A 148 -13.38 -10.00 21.36
CA ASP A 148 -14.25 -9.28 20.41
C ASP A 148 -15.02 -10.25 19.50
N PRO A 149 -16.36 -10.17 19.40
CA PRO A 149 -17.17 -11.07 18.58
C PRO A 149 -16.94 -10.91 17.06
N GLY A 150 -16.40 -9.77 16.63
CA GLY A 150 -16.04 -9.46 15.25
C GLY A 150 -14.68 -10.00 14.79
N TYR A 151 -14.06 -10.90 15.56
CA TYR A 151 -12.70 -11.43 15.32
C TYR A 151 -12.42 -11.92 13.88
N PRO A 152 -13.27 -12.75 13.23
CA PRO A 152 -12.99 -13.20 11.87
C PRO A 152 -13.05 -12.05 10.85
N ARG A 153 -13.97 -11.10 11.05
CA ARG A 153 -14.09 -9.90 10.19
C ARG A 153 -12.85 -9.03 10.30
N TYR A 154 -12.35 -8.85 11.52
CA TYR A 154 -11.15 -8.07 11.79
C TYR A 154 -9.93 -8.63 11.06
N PHE A 155 -9.66 -9.94 11.20
CA PHE A 155 -8.53 -10.58 10.50
C PHE A 155 -8.71 -10.59 8.99
N ALA A 156 -9.93 -10.73 8.47
CA ALA A 156 -10.20 -10.58 7.05
C ALA A 156 -9.76 -9.18 6.55
N TYR A 157 -10.17 -8.11 7.25
CA TYR A 157 -9.78 -6.75 6.86
C TYR A 157 -8.29 -6.49 6.99
N LEU A 158 -7.61 -6.99 8.03
CA LEU A 158 -6.15 -6.90 8.14
C LEU A 158 -5.43 -7.61 6.98
N ASN A 159 -5.86 -8.82 6.64
CA ASN A 159 -5.26 -9.56 5.53
C ASN A 159 -5.50 -8.86 4.18
N LEU A 160 -6.70 -8.31 3.97
CA LEU A 160 -7.03 -7.52 2.78
C LEU A 160 -6.18 -6.25 2.68
N PHE A 161 -5.91 -5.61 3.82
CA PHE A 161 -5.03 -4.45 3.89
C PHE A 161 -3.63 -4.79 3.38
N VAL A 162 -3.03 -5.86 3.92
CA VAL A 162 -1.69 -6.33 3.51
C VAL A 162 -1.67 -6.69 2.03
N PHE A 163 -2.71 -7.37 1.53
CA PHE A 163 -2.86 -7.67 0.10
C PHE A 163 -2.78 -6.41 -0.77
N PHE A 164 -3.61 -5.40 -0.50
CA PHE A 164 -3.62 -4.19 -1.32
C PHE A 164 -2.34 -3.37 -1.18
N MET A 165 -1.72 -3.37 0.01
CA MET A 165 -0.42 -2.73 0.19
C MET A 165 0.68 -3.43 -0.62
N LEU A 166 0.64 -4.77 -0.73
CA LEU A 166 1.55 -5.52 -1.60
C LEU A 166 1.29 -5.24 -3.09
N VAL A 167 0.02 -5.18 -3.51
CA VAL A 167 -0.35 -4.78 -4.88
C VAL A 167 0.19 -3.38 -5.21
N LEU A 168 0.09 -2.45 -4.27
CA LEU A 168 0.57 -1.07 -4.41
C LEU A 168 2.08 -1.04 -4.68
N VAL A 169 2.87 -1.74 -3.84
CA VAL A 169 4.33 -1.68 -3.95
C VAL A 169 4.89 -2.57 -5.05
N MET A 170 4.23 -3.69 -5.36
CA MET A 170 4.68 -4.60 -6.41
C MET A 170 4.17 -4.22 -7.80
N GLY A 171 3.26 -3.25 -7.96
CA GLY A 171 2.78 -2.85 -9.28
C GLY A 171 3.90 -2.33 -10.18
N ALA A 172 3.90 -2.69 -11.47
CA ALA A 172 4.89 -2.20 -12.45
C ALA A 172 4.46 -0.88 -13.15
N ASN A 173 3.29 -0.37 -12.84
CA ASN A 173 2.71 0.81 -13.48
C ASN A 173 1.79 1.58 -12.53
N TYR A 174 1.57 2.86 -12.84
CA TYR A 174 0.75 3.74 -12.01
C TYR A 174 -0.69 3.25 -11.83
N PRO A 175 -1.39 2.69 -12.86
CA PRO A 175 -2.73 2.14 -12.66
C PRO A 175 -2.80 0.98 -11.66
N VAL A 176 -1.88 0.02 -11.71
CA VAL A 176 -1.85 -1.08 -10.72
C VAL A 176 -1.52 -0.54 -9.32
N MET A 177 -0.57 0.40 -9.21
CA MET A 177 -0.29 1.09 -7.95
C MET A 177 -1.55 1.79 -7.42
N PHE A 178 -2.33 2.44 -8.29
CA PHE A 178 -3.58 3.13 -7.93
C PHE A 178 -4.66 2.15 -7.44
N ILE A 179 -4.75 0.93 -7.99
CA ILE A 179 -5.63 -0.11 -7.44
C ILE A 179 -5.25 -0.46 -5.99
N GLY A 180 -3.95 -0.67 -5.74
CA GLY A 180 -3.45 -0.90 -4.37
C GLY A 180 -3.72 0.30 -3.46
N TRP A 181 -3.54 1.52 -3.98
CA TRP A 181 -3.76 2.79 -3.28
C TRP A 181 -5.20 2.97 -2.81
N GLU A 182 -6.16 2.74 -3.70
CA GLU A 182 -7.60 2.74 -3.42
C GLU A 182 -7.98 1.64 -2.44
N GLY A 183 -7.46 0.43 -2.64
CA GLY A 183 -7.70 -0.72 -1.79
C GLY A 183 -7.22 -0.51 -0.35
N VAL A 184 -6.04 0.09 -0.16
CA VAL A 184 -5.54 0.51 1.17
C VAL A 184 -6.47 1.57 1.79
N GLY A 185 -6.99 2.52 0.99
CA GLY A 185 -7.99 3.49 1.44
C GLY A 185 -9.27 2.84 1.93
N LEU A 186 -9.81 1.89 1.18
CA LEU A 186 -10.98 1.11 1.56
C LEU A 186 -10.74 0.31 2.84
N CYS A 187 -9.61 -0.39 2.96
CA CYS A 187 -9.30 -1.17 4.14
C CYS A 187 -9.14 -0.29 5.39
N SER A 188 -8.53 0.89 5.24
CA SER A 188 -8.43 1.87 6.33
C SER A 188 -9.80 2.33 6.81
N TYR A 189 -10.74 2.62 5.90
CA TYR A 189 -12.11 2.97 6.23
C TYR A 189 -12.81 1.87 7.04
N LEU A 190 -12.71 0.62 6.58
CA LEU A 190 -13.33 -0.53 7.23
C LEU A 190 -12.75 -0.82 8.63
N LEU A 191 -11.44 -0.58 8.82
CA LEU A 191 -10.76 -0.85 10.09
C LEU A 191 -10.88 0.29 11.10
N ILE A 192 -10.86 1.56 10.66
CA ILE A 192 -11.11 2.72 11.54
C ILE A 192 -12.56 2.66 12.04
N GLY A 193 -13.51 2.42 11.13
CA GLY A 193 -14.93 2.25 11.46
C GLY A 193 -15.29 0.85 11.94
N PHE A 194 -14.35 0.05 12.45
CA PHE A 194 -14.60 -1.37 12.80
C PHE A 194 -15.71 -1.53 13.84
N TRP A 195 -15.71 -0.69 14.88
CA TRP A 195 -16.77 -0.59 15.88
C TRP A 195 -17.83 0.43 15.45
N PHE A 196 -18.48 0.17 14.33
CA PHE A 196 -19.48 1.06 13.70
C PHE A 196 -20.74 1.31 14.54
N SER A 197 -20.97 0.56 15.62
CA SER A 197 -22.09 0.80 16.55
C SER A 197 -21.95 2.14 17.28
N ASP A 198 -20.73 2.63 17.43
CA ASP A 198 -20.47 4.00 17.89
C ASP A 198 -20.41 4.95 16.68
N GLU A 199 -21.29 5.96 16.69
CA GLU A 199 -21.38 6.95 15.63
C GLU A 199 -20.08 7.74 15.46
N ALA A 200 -19.33 7.99 16.56
CA ALA A 200 -18.06 8.69 16.49
C ALA A 200 -17.03 7.90 15.66
N ASN A 201 -16.95 6.59 15.88
CA ASN A 201 -16.03 5.70 15.14
C ASN A 201 -16.42 5.60 13.66
N ALA A 202 -17.72 5.49 13.37
CA ALA A 202 -18.22 5.47 11.99
C ALA A 202 -17.95 6.80 11.27
N SER A 203 -18.10 7.93 11.97
CA SER A 203 -17.81 9.27 11.44
C SER A 203 -16.31 9.47 11.16
N ALA A 204 -15.44 9.00 12.07
CA ALA A 204 -14.00 9.02 11.90
C ALA A 204 -13.55 8.24 10.65
N GLY A 205 -14.11 7.04 10.44
CA GLY A 205 -13.88 6.25 9.23
C GLY A 205 -14.27 7.03 7.97
N LYS A 206 -15.48 7.59 7.92
CA LYS A 206 -15.94 8.41 6.78
C LYS A 206 -15.02 9.60 6.50
N LYS A 207 -14.61 10.32 7.55
CA LYS A 207 -13.68 11.46 7.42
C LYS A 207 -12.35 11.01 6.81
N ALA A 208 -11.77 9.92 7.29
CA ALA A 208 -10.55 9.36 6.71
C ALA A 208 -10.72 8.99 5.25
N PHE A 209 -11.83 8.34 4.88
CA PHE A 209 -12.09 7.98 3.49
C PHE A 209 -12.21 9.20 2.56
N ILE A 210 -12.98 10.21 2.98
CA ILE A 210 -13.21 11.43 2.18
C ILE A 210 -11.93 12.25 2.01
N VAL A 211 -11.16 12.45 3.09
CA VAL A 211 -9.94 13.27 3.02
C VAL A 211 -8.88 12.59 2.16
N ASN A 212 -8.75 11.26 2.26
CA ASN A 212 -7.87 10.50 1.36
C ASN A 212 -8.35 10.59 -0.10
N ARG A 213 -9.66 10.53 -0.36
CA ARG A 213 -10.23 10.64 -1.70
C ARG A 213 -9.87 11.95 -2.41
N ILE A 214 -9.76 13.05 -1.68
CA ILE A 214 -9.31 14.33 -2.22
C ILE A 214 -7.86 14.23 -2.73
N GLY A 215 -6.99 13.53 -2.00
CA GLY A 215 -5.63 13.23 -2.44
C GLY A 215 -5.61 12.30 -3.66
N ASP A 216 -6.48 11.28 -3.68
CA ASP A 216 -6.57 10.30 -4.76
C ASP A 216 -6.90 10.95 -6.12
N LEU A 217 -7.64 12.07 -6.13
CA LEU A 217 -7.85 12.89 -7.33
C LEU A 217 -6.53 13.44 -7.91
N GLY A 218 -5.60 13.86 -7.05
CA GLY A 218 -4.26 14.28 -7.46
C GLY A 218 -3.52 13.14 -8.17
N PHE A 219 -3.56 11.93 -7.61
CA PHE A 219 -2.95 10.77 -8.25
C PHE A 219 -3.54 10.57 -9.66
N LEU A 220 -4.86 10.51 -9.77
CA LEU A 220 -5.53 10.26 -11.04
C LEU A 220 -5.18 11.31 -12.10
N LEU A 221 -5.17 12.59 -11.73
CA LEU A 221 -4.79 13.68 -12.64
C LEU A 221 -3.33 13.58 -13.11
N ALA A 222 -2.42 13.17 -12.22
CA ALA A 222 -1.03 12.94 -12.59
C ALA A 222 -0.89 11.78 -13.59
N ILE A 223 -1.62 10.66 -13.41
CA ILE A 223 -1.62 9.55 -14.37
C ILE A 223 -2.11 10.01 -15.74
N PHE A 224 -3.20 10.79 -15.79
CA PHE A 224 -3.74 11.30 -17.05
C PHE A 224 -2.75 12.22 -17.77
N LEU A 225 -2.08 13.11 -17.05
CA LEU A 225 -1.05 13.96 -17.63
C LEU A 225 0.14 13.15 -18.15
N LEU A 226 0.62 12.15 -17.40
CA LEU A 226 1.65 11.24 -17.91
C LEU A 226 1.20 10.53 -19.18
N TYR A 227 -0.03 10.01 -19.21
CA TYR A 227 -0.53 9.36 -20.42
C TYR A 227 -0.61 10.30 -21.62
N VAL A 228 -1.07 11.54 -21.45
CA VAL A 228 -1.13 12.53 -22.55
C VAL A 228 0.25 12.79 -23.15
N HIS A 229 1.29 12.86 -22.33
CA HIS A 229 2.64 13.21 -22.77
C HIS A 229 3.49 12.01 -23.24
N PHE A 230 3.35 10.85 -22.61
CA PHE A 230 4.17 9.67 -22.90
C PHE A 230 3.45 8.58 -23.70
N GLN A 231 2.10 8.65 -23.80
CA GLN A 231 1.25 7.54 -24.26
C GLN A 231 1.50 6.21 -23.52
N ARG A 232 2.08 6.30 -22.31
CA ARG A 232 2.47 5.18 -21.45
C ARG A 232 2.25 5.56 -19.98
N VAL A 233 2.06 4.54 -19.15
CA VAL A 233 1.81 4.70 -17.71
C VAL A 233 2.57 3.68 -16.86
N ASP A 234 3.49 2.92 -17.47
CA ASP A 234 4.44 2.06 -16.79
C ASP A 234 5.69 2.84 -16.36
N PHE A 235 6.32 2.40 -15.27
CA PHE A 235 7.43 3.15 -14.68
C PHE A 235 8.65 3.17 -15.60
N ALA A 236 9.05 2.01 -16.10
CA ALA A 236 10.23 1.87 -16.95
C ALA A 236 10.13 2.76 -18.20
N GLY A 237 9.03 2.67 -18.95
CA GLY A 237 8.79 3.45 -20.15
C GLY A 237 8.73 4.94 -19.89
N VAL A 238 8.01 5.38 -18.84
CA VAL A 238 7.96 6.80 -18.48
C VAL A 238 9.37 7.30 -18.15
N PHE A 239 10.14 6.58 -17.34
CA PHE A 239 11.46 7.05 -16.87
C PHE A 239 12.51 7.11 -17.98
N VAL A 240 12.49 6.17 -18.94
CA VAL A 240 13.40 6.21 -20.10
C VAL A 240 13.18 7.46 -20.94
N ASP A 241 11.92 7.80 -21.21
CA ASP A 241 11.58 8.90 -22.11
C ASP A 241 11.53 10.26 -21.38
N THR A 242 11.62 10.28 -20.04
CA THR A 242 11.35 11.47 -19.22
C THR A 242 12.22 12.68 -19.63
N GLU A 243 13.54 12.52 -19.74
CA GLU A 243 14.43 13.65 -20.07
C GLU A 243 14.25 14.18 -21.50
N SER A 244 13.65 13.38 -22.39
CA SER A 244 13.37 13.79 -23.77
C SER A 244 12.03 14.52 -23.92
N VAL A 245 11.06 14.20 -23.06
CA VAL A 245 9.70 14.74 -23.10
C VAL A 245 9.55 15.95 -22.17
N PHE A 246 10.23 15.94 -21.01
CA PHE A 246 10.15 16.99 -20.02
C PHE A 246 11.48 17.74 -19.87
N GLU A 247 11.37 19.06 -19.86
CA GLU A 247 12.49 19.94 -19.55
C GLU A 247 12.68 20.08 -18.04
N TYR A 248 13.92 20.22 -17.60
CA TYR A 248 14.25 20.54 -16.22
C TYR A 248 13.60 21.87 -15.78
N GLY A 249 12.81 21.83 -14.71
CA GLY A 249 12.03 22.97 -14.23
C GLY A 249 10.78 23.27 -15.06
N GLY A 250 10.43 22.42 -16.02
CA GLY A 250 9.27 22.59 -16.88
C GLY A 250 7.95 22.63 -16.10
N THR A 251 7.00 23.41 -16.60
CA THR A 251 5.68 23.59 -15.97
C THR A 251 4.92 22.26 -15.87
N VAL A 252 4.97 21.43 -16.91
CA VAL A 252 4.21 20.17 -16.95
C VAL A 252 4.72 19.16 -15.92
N VAL A 253 6.03 18.90 -15.87
CA VAL A 253 6.62 17.97 -14.88
C VAL A 253 6.40 18.46 -13.45
N THR A 254 6.43 19.78 -13.25
CA THR A 254 6.10 20.40 -11.97
C THR A 254 4.64 20.17 -11.57
N ILE A 255 3.68 20.32 -12.50
CA ILE A 255 2.27 20.05 -12.22
C ILE A 255 2.03 18.56 -11.91
N VAL A 256 2.63 17.66 -12.70
CA VAL A 256 2.53 16.19 -12.46
C VAL A 256 3.03 15.83 -11.07
N THR A 257 4.22 16.32 -10.70
CA THR A 257 4.83 16.04 -9.39
C THR A 257 4.09 16.70 -8.24
N LEU A 258 3.50 17.89 -8.42
CA LEU A 258 2.61 18.50 -7.42
C LEU A 258 1.31 17.72 -7.23
N PHE A 259 0.76 17.14 -8.29
CA PHE A 259 -0.41 16.27 -8.18
C PHE A 259 -0.09 14.93 -7.50
N PHE A 260 1.07 14.33 -7.76
CA PHE A 260 1.55 13.20 -6.96
C PHE A 260 1.81 13.59 -5.51
N LEU A 261 2.31 14.81 -5.25
CA LEU A 261 2.49 15.31 -3.90
C LEU A 261 1.14 15.48 -3.19
N LEU A 262 0.12 16.00 -3.87
CA LEU A 262 -1.24 16.09 -3.32
C LEU A 262 -1.75 14.70 -2.90
N ALA A 263 -1.54 13.68 -3.74
CA ALA A 263 -1.87 12.30 -3.39
C ALA A 263 -1.08 11.83 -2.15
N ALA A 264 0.25 12.01 -2.17
CA ALA A 264 1.12 11.62 -1.07
C ALA A 264 0.74 12.30 0.25
N THR A 265 0.36 13.59 0.22
CA THR A 265 -0.07 14.33 1.42
C THR A 265 -1.37 13.80 2.00
N GLY A 266 -2.31 13.34 1.16
CA GLY A 266 -3.55 12.70 1.60
C GLY A 266 -3.29 11.44 2.42
N LYS A 267 -2.61 10.44 1.82
CA LYS A 267 -2.30 9.15 2.47
C LYS A 267 -1.33 9.27 3.63
N SER A 268 -0.39 10.20 3.55
CA SER A 268 0.64 10.41 4.58
C SER A 268 0.23 11.40 5.66
N ALA A 269 -1.02 11.87 5.62
CA ALA A 269 -1.57 12.85 6.56
C ALA A 269 -0.65 14.06 6.76
N GLN A 270 -0.16 14.63 5.66
CA GLN A 270 0.63 15.85 5.67
C GLN A 270 -0.26 17.07 5.51
N ILE A 271 0.26 18.26 5.82
CA ILE A 271 -0.46 19.51 5.59
C ILE A 271 -0.77 19.63 4.08
N PRO A 272 -2.01 19.96 3.68
CA PRO A 272 -3.17 20.34 4.51
C PRO A 272 -4.11 19.17 4.90
N LEU A 273 -3.93 17.98 4.33
CA LEU A 273 -4.86 16.84 4.47
C LEU A 273 -4.63 15.96 5.73
N HIS A 274 -3.94 16.47 6.75
CA HIS A 274 -3.61 15.72 7.97
C HIS A 274 -4.79 15.44 8.92
N ILE A 275 -5.90 16.16 8.77
CA ILE A 275 -6.99 16.25 9.76
C ILE A 275 -7.71 14.92 10.07
N TRP A 276 -7.55 13.89 9.23
CA TRP A 276 -8.16 12.59 9.46
C TRP A 276 -7.37 11.70 10.43
N LEU A 277 -6.07 11.96 10.58
CA LEU A 277 -5.17 11.08 11.33
C LEU A 277 -5.47 11.01 12.83
N PRO A 278 -5.77 12.13 13.54
CA PRO A 278 -6.10 12.06 14.96
C PRO A 278 -7.37 11.24 15.22
N ASP A 279 -8.38 11.40 14.37
CA ASP A 279 -9.66 10.69 14.51
C ASP A 279 -9.55 9.21 14.13
N ALA A 280 -8.57 8.85 13.29
CA ALA A 280 -8.30 7.46 12.94
C ALA A 280 -7.91 6.59 14.16
N MET A 281 -7.55 7.21 15.29
CA MET A 281 -7.30 6.51 16.57
C MET A 281 -8.55 5.88 17.18
N ALA A 282 -9.73 6.14 16.61
CA ALA A 282 -10.98 5.45 16.93
C ALA A 282 -10.93 3.93 16.63
N GLY A 283 -10.07 3.51 15.70
CA GLY A 283 -9.89 2.10 15.36
C GLY A 283 -9.17 1.30 16.47
N PRO A 284 -9.19 -0.05 16.39
CA PRO A 284 -8.42 -0.90 17.30
C PRO A 284 -6.93 -0.53 17.28
N THR A 285 -6.24 -0.52 18.43
CA THR A 285 -4.82 -0.13 18.52
C THR A 285 -3.87 -0.82 17.53
N PRO A 286 -4.01 -2.13 17.20
CA PRO A 286 -3.16 -2.75 16.18
C PRO A 286 -3.37 -2.18 14.76
N VAL A 287 -4.56 -1.64 14.47
CA VAL A 287 -4.85 -0.97 13.19
C VAL A 287 -4.05 0.32 13.09
N SER A 288 -4.02 1.14 14.14
CA SER A 288 -3.21 2.35 14.16
C SER A 288 -1.73 2.01 13.94
N ALA A 289 -1.22 0.97 14.61
CA ALA A 289 0.15 0.49 14.36
C ALA A 289 0.39 0.13 12.88
N LEU A 290 -0.55 -0.56 12.23
CA LEU A 290 -0.41 -0.94 10.81
C LEU A 290 -0.43 0.28 9.88
N ILE A 291 -1.38 1.19 10.09
CA ILE A 291 -1.59 2.38 9.27
C ILE A 291 -0.38 3.33 9.35
N HIS A 292 0.17 3.56 10.55
CA HIS A 292 1.26 4.52 10.75
C HIS A 292 2.65 3.96 10.52
N ALA A 293 2.90 2.69 10.88
CA ALA A 293 4.26 2.16 10.86
C ALA A 293 4.63 1.52 9.52
N ALA A 294 3.69 0.82 8.88
CA ALA A 294 4.05 -0.12 7.81
C ALA A 294 3.36 0.13 6.47
N THR A 295 2.31 0.95 6.43
CA THR A 295 1.42 0.94 5.27
C THR A 295 0.99 2.31 4.76
N MET A 296 -0.12 2.86 5.26
CA MET A 296 -0.82 3.98 4.62
C MET A 296 0.06 5.23 4.51
N VAL A 297 0.76 5.59 5.58
CA VAL A 297 1.65 6.74 5.57
C VAL A 297 2.87 6.49 4.68
N THR A 298 3.36 5.24 4.65
CA THR A 298 4.50 4.87 3.82
C THR A 298 4.16 4.78 2.33
N ALA A 299 2.88 4.61 1.97
CA ALA A 299 2.43 4.56 0.58
C ALA A 299 2.69 5.89 -0.15
N GLY A 300 2.45 7.03 0.51
CA GLY A 300 2.74 8.34 -0.09
C GLY A 300 4.24 8.58 -0.26
N VAL A 301 5.05 8.16 0.72
CA VAL A 301 6.52 8.19 0.60
C VAL A 301 6.99 7.29 -0.53
N TYR A 302 6.41 6.09 -0.67
CA TYR A 302 6.73 5.15 -1.74
C TYR A 302 6.40 5.74 -3.13
N LEU A 303 5.26 6.40 -3.30
CA LEU A 303 4.92 7.10 -4.55
C LEU A 303 5.99 8.14 -4.91
N VAL A 304 6.36 9.01 -3.96
CA VAL A 304 7.38 10.05 -4.20
C VAL A 304 8.74 9.43 -4.52
N ALA A 305 9.16 8.40 -3.79
CA ALA A 305 10.43 7.71 -4.02
C ALA A 305 10.45 6.98 -5.37
N ARG A 306 9.35 6.28 -5.72
CA ARG A 306 9.20 5.56 -6.99
C ARG A 306 9.21 6.53 -8.17
N SER A 307 8.60 7.71 -8.02
CA SER A 307 8.57 8.77 -9.04
C SER A 307 9.75 9.74 -8.93
N SER A 308 10.83 9.38 -8.24
CA SER A 308 11.98 10.28 -7.96
C SER A 308 12.59 10.89 -9.22
N VAL A 309 12.62 10.17 -10.34
CA VAL A 309 13.08 10.68 -11.66
C VAL A 309 12.29 11.91 -12.10
N LEU A 310 10.96 11.92 -11.90
CA LEU A 310 10.10 13.06 -12.22
C LEU A 310 10.35 14.23 -11.26
N PHE A 311 10.51 13.95 -9.96
CA PHE A 311 10.78 14.97 -8.95
C PHE A 311 12.16 15.63 -9.15
N ALA A 312 13.17 14.88 -9.60
CA ALA A 312 14.50 15.40 -9.91
C ALA A 312 14.48 16.47 -11.01
N LEU A 313 13.53 16.39 -11.95
CA LEU A 313 13.32 17.39 -13.00
C LEU A 313 12.40 18.54 -12.59
N ALA A 314 11.81 18.51 -11.38
CA ALA A 314 10.90 19.53 -10.88
C ALA A 314 11.42 20.13 -9.56
N PRO A 315 12.36 21.11 -9.61
CA PRO A 315 12.98 21.68 -8.42
C PRO A 315 11.97 22.31 -7.46
N LEU A 316 10.91 22.93 -8.01
CA LEU A 316 9.85 23.53 -7.21
C LEU A 316 9.12 22.49 -6.37
N SER A 317 8.62 21.41 -6.97
CA SER A 317 7.89 20.38 -6.23
C SER A 317 8.80 19.63 -5.26
N SER A 318 10.05 19.37 -5.64
CA SER A 318 11.07 18.82 -4.73
C SER A 318 11.34 19.72 -3.52
N ALA A 319 11.40 21.05 -3.72
CA ALA A 319 11.51 22.01 -2.62
C ALA A 319 10.26 21.99 -1.72
N VAL A 320 9.06 21.83 -2.29
CA VAL A 320 7.82 21.68 -1.52
C VAL A 320 7.79 20.36 -0.74
N VAL A 321 8.31 19.26 -1.29
CA VAL A 321 8.48 18.00 -0.55
C VAL A 321 9.38 18.22 0.66
N ALA A 322 10.53 18.87 0.48
CA ALA A 322 11.48 19.16 1.55
C ALA A 322 10.89 20.11 2.61
N GLY A 323 10.24 21.20 2.19
CA GLY A 323 9.63 22.19 3.08
C GLY A 323 8.34 21.72 3.75
N GLY A 324 7.58 20.83 3.10
CA GLY A 324 6.36 20.23 3.64
C GLY A 324 6.63 19.14 4.68
N GLY A 325 7.73 18.38 4.52
CA GLY A 325 8.21 17.44 5.54
C GLY A 325 8.90 18.14 6.73
N GLY A 326 9.48 19.31 6.49
CA GLY A 326 10.07 20.19 7.50
C GLY A 326 9.06 21.21 8.01
N GLY A 327 8.11 20.80 8.86
CA GLY A 327 7.32 21.74 9.64
C GLY A 327 8.23 22.63 10.50
N GLY A 328 8.50 23.85 10.01
CA GLY A 328 9.14 24.95 10.75
C GLY A 328 10.65 25.09 10.55
N GLY A 329 11.09 25.90 9.60
CA GLY A 329 12.48 26.33 9.55
C GLY A 329 12.87 27.12 8.30
N GLY A 330 12.94 28.45 8.42
CA GLY A 330 13.74 29.29 7.54
C GLY A 330 13.01 29.89 6.34
N ALA A 331 12.26 30.97 6.58
CA ALA A 331 12.17 32.01 5.55
C ALA A 331 13.62 32.53 5.30
N PRO A 332 14.08 32.69 4.05
CA PRO A 332 15.32 33.40 3.80
C PRO A 332 15.07 34.86 4.15
N GLY A 333 15.56 35.29 5.31
CA GLY A 333 15.62 36.68 5.69
C GLY A 333 16.43 37.42 4.64
N GLY A 334 15.75 38.25 3.84
CA GLY A 334 16.39 39.14 2.89
C GLY A 334 17.37 40.05 3.61
N GLY A 335 18.63 39.95 3.24
CA GLY A 335 19.65 40.92 3.61
C GLY A 335 19.32 42.26 2.96
N GLY A 336 18.80 43.18 3.75
CA GLY A 336 18.86 44.61 3.48
C GLY A 336 20.14 45.15 4.09
N GLY A 337 21.12 45.48 3.25
CA GLY A 337 22.31 46.21 3.67
C GLY A 337 21.96 47.60 4.19
N GLY A 338 22.63 47.99 5.27
CA GLY A 338 22.93 49.38 5.62
C GLY A 338 24.39 49.67 5.27
#